data_AF-A0A3N7HL13-F1
#
_entry.id   AF-A0A3N7HL13-F1
#
_cell.length_a   1.000
_cell.length_b   1.000
_cell.length_c   1.000
_cell.angle_alpha   90.00
_cell.angle_beta   90.00
_cell.angle_gamma   90.00
#
_symmetry.space_group_name_H-M   'P 1'
#
loop_
_entity.id
_entity.type
_entity.pdbx_description
1 polymer ?
#
loop_
_entity_poly.entity_id
_entity_poly.type
_entity_poly.pdbx_seq_one_letter_code
_entity_poly.pdbx_strand_id
1 'polypeptide(L)'
;MVPNALFAFLHFFAVFGVVATLFFEWFTFSEAPTLSEARRLQAADRWYGIFAMLLLVVGFIRVFYFEKGSAYYFHNSFFHAKLTLFVLVGLLSIYPTIRFIKWAPDVKQGRAPTVPTSEFRMIRNLLRAEMVLLLGIALCASLMARGIGM
;
A
#
# COMPACT_ATOMS: atom_id res chain seq x y z
N MET A 1 11.41 -14.25 22.54
CA MET A 1 10.69 -13.00 22.90
C MET A 1 11.15 -11.81 22.06
N VAL A 2 12.45 -11.51 21.99
CA VAL A 2 12.98 -10.38 21.18
C VAL A 2 12.71 -10.49 19.66
N PRO A 3 12.95 -11.64 18.99
CA PRO A 3 12.71 -11.75 17.54
C PRO A 3 11.24 -11.53 17.16
N ASN A 4 10.31 -12.11 17.93
CA ASN A 4 8.88 -11.91 17.71
C ASN A 4 8.49 -10.42 17.77
N ALA A 5 8.96 -9.71 18.82
CA ALA A 5 8.70 -8.28 18.96
C ALA A 5 9.30 -7.46 17.80
N LEU A 6 10.49 -7.81 17.32
CA LEU A 6 11.12 -7.16 16.17
C LEU A 6 10.31 -7.34 14.89
N PHE A 7 9.86 -8.55 14.58
CA PHE A 7 9.03 -8.82 13.39
C PHE A 7 7.65 -8.16 13.50
N ALA A 8 7.10 -8.05 14.71
CA ALA A 8 5.89 -7.27 14.94
C ALA A 8 6.11 -5.78 14.66
N PHE A 9 7.20 -5.21 15.17
CA PHE A 9 7.60 -3.83 14.89
C PHE A 9 7.79 -3.58 13.39
N LEU A 10 8.55 -4.44 12.69
CA LEU A 10 8.79 -4.31 11.25
C LEU A 10 7.49 -4.36 10.45
N HIS A 11 6.55 -5.20 10.85
CA HIS A 11 5.25 -5.28 10.21
C HIS A 11 4.47 -3.98 10.41
N PHE A 12 4.39 -3.45 11.64
CA PHE A 12 3.73 -2.17 11.88
C PHE A 12 4.41 -1.02 11.14
N PHE A 13 5.74 -0.97 11.15
CA PHE A 13 6.52 0.00 10.38
C PHE A 13 6.17 -0.05 8.90
N ALA A 14 6.07 -1.24 8.31
CA ALA A 14 5.65 -1.41 6.92
C ALA A 14 4.19 -1.01 6.68
N VAL A 15 3.26 -1.33 7.59
CA VAL A 15 1.86 -0.87 7.52
C VAL A 15 1.78 0.66 7.51
N PHE A 16 2.45 1.31 8.47
CA PHE A 16 2.45 2.78 8.53
C PHE A 16 3.14 3.40 7.32
N GLY A 17 4.19 2.76 6.80
CA GLY A 17 4.84 3.15 5.55
C GLY A 17 3.86 3.15 4.37
N VAL A 18 3.14 2.04 4.14
CA VAL A 18 2.11 1.92 3.09
C VAL A 18 1.03 3.00 3.23
N VAL A 19 0.48 3.18 4.44
CA VAL A 19 -0.56 4.17 4.69
C VAL A 19 -0.04 5.58 4.42
N ALA A 20 1.17 5.90 4.89
CA ALA A 20 1.76 7.23 4.74
C ALA A 20 2.04 7.56 3.27
N THR A 21 2.60 6.63 2.50
CA THR A 21 2.91 6.87 1.08
C THR A 21 1.65 7.00 0.24
N LEU A 22 0.66 6.12 0.41
CA LEU A 22 -0.61 6.22 -0.32
C LEU A 22 -1.40 7.48 0.05
N PHE A 23 -1.42 7.86 1.33
CA PHE A 23 -2.03 9.10 1.75
C PHE A 23 -1.31 10.31 1.14
N PHE A 24 0.02 10.30 1.11
CA PHE A 24 0.82 11.36 0.50
C PHE A 24 0.52 11.49 -1.01
N GLU A 25 0.47 10.38 -1.73
CA GLU A 25 0.10 10.36 -3.15
C GLU A 25 -1.30 10.90 -3.37
N TRP A 26 -2.28 10.38 -2.62
CA TRP A 26 -3.64 10.85 -2.67
C TRP A 26 -3.75 12.35 -2.41
N PHE A 27 -3.06 12.86 -1.38
CA PHE A 27 -3.13 14.27 -1.01
C PHE A 27 -2.43 15.18 -2.03
N THR A 28 -1.27 14.76 -2.53
CA THR A 28 -0.39 15.58 -3.39
C THR A 28 -0.78 15.53 -4.87
N PHE A 29 -1.41 14.44 -5.32
CA PHE A 29 -1.73 14.26 -6.74
C PHE A 29 -2.74 15.31 -7.25
N SER A 30 -2.34 16.02 -8.31
CA SER A 30 -3.07 17.11 -8.94
C SER A 30 -3.11 16.96 -10.46
N GLU A 31 -3.98 17.71 -11.13
CA GLU A 31 -4.15 17.66 -12.60
C GLU A 31 -2.96 18.28 -13.36
N ALA A 32 -2.28 19.25 -12.75
CA ALA A 32 -1.10 19.91 -13.30
C ALA A 32 0.02 19.93 -12.23
N PRO A 33 0.63 18.77 -11.93
CA PRO A 33 1.67 18.69 -10.90
C PRO A 33 2.89 19.50 -11.32
N THR A 34 3.42 20.29 -10.40
CA THR A 34 4.71 20.94 -10.56
C THR A 34 5.83 19.90 -10.69
N LEU A 35 6.99 20.30 -11.20
CA LEU A 35 8.15 19.43 -11.32
C LEU A 35 8.58 18.81 -9.97
N SER A 36 8.47 19.58 -8.88
CA SER A 36 8.80 19.10 -7.54
C SER A 36 7.76 18.11 -7.01
N GLU A 37 6.47 18.35 -7.25
CA GLU A 37 5.40 17.41 -6.92
C GLU A 37 5.53 16.10 -7.70
N ALA A 38 5.80 16.16 -9.00
CA ALA A 38 6.01 14.97 -9.83
C ALA A 38 7.18 14.10 -9.30
N ARG A 39 8.29 14.71 -8.89
CA ARG A 39 9.43 14.01 -8.27
C ARG A 39 9.06 13.39 -6.92
N ARG A 40 8.27 14.11 -6.10
CA ARG A 40 7.81 13.62 -4.81
C ARG A 40 6.83 12.45 -4.96
N LEU A 41 5.92 12.51 -5.93
CA LEU A 41 5.01 11.41 -6.26
C LEU A 41 5.78 10.17 -6.73
N GLN A 42 6.76 10.32 -7.63
CA GLN A 42 7.64 9.20 -8.03
C GLN A 42 8.47 8.63 -6.88
N ALA A 43 8.85 9.45 -5.90
CA ALA A 43 9.55 8.97 -4.72
C ALA A 43 8.61 8.23 -3.76
N ALA A 44 7.42 8.78 -3.52
CA ALA A 44 6.38 8.18 -2.68
C ALA A 44 5.96 6.82 -3.23
N ASP A 45 5.73 6.70 -4.54
CA ASP A 45 5.32 5.46 -5.21
C ASP A 45 6.38 4.35 -5.11
N ARG A 46 7.67 4.73 -5.22
CA ARG A 46 8.77 3.79 -4.96
C ARG A 46 8.79 3.32 -3.51
N TRP A 47 8.62 4.23 -2.56
CA TRP A 47 8.57 3.87 -1.14
C TRP A 47 7.35 3.02 -0.81
N TYR A 48 6.20 3.31 -1.42
CA TYR A 48 5.00 2.49 -1.32
C TYR A 48 5.30 1.04 -1.74
N GLY A 49 5.89 0.84 -2.93
CA GLY A 49 6.27 -0.49 -3.40
C GLY A 49 7.21 -1.23 -2.44
N ILE A 50 8.21 -0.52 -1.89
CA ILE A 50 9.15 -1.09 -0.89
C ILE A 50 8.40 -1.49 0.39
N PHE A 51 7.54 -0.63 0.93
CA PHE A 51 6.78 -0.93 2.15
C PHE A 51 5.75 -2.03 1.93
N ALA A 52 5.09 -2.07 0.78
CA ALA A 52 4.15 -3.13 0.43
C ALA A 52 4.85 -4.49 0.36
N MET A 53 6.02 -4.55 -0.28
CA MET A 53 6.83 -5.77 -0.33
C MET A 53 7.31 -6.19 1.08
N LEU A 54 7.83 -5.24 1.85
CA LEU A 54 8.28 -5.48 3.23
C LEU A 54 7.14 -6.02 4.09
N LEU A 55 5.96 -5.41 4.00
CA LEU A 55 4.77 -5.81 4.72
C LEU A 55 4.37 -7.25 4.40
N LEU A 56 4.37 -7.62 3.12
CA LEU A 56 4.01 -8.96 2.68
C LEU A 56 5.02 -10.01 3.19
N VAL A 57 6.32 -9.77 3.01
CA VAL A 57 7.39 -10.68 3.44
C VAL A 57 7.36 -10.87 4.96
N VAL A 58 7.34 -9.77 5.72
CA VAL A 58 7.31 -9.82 7.19
C VAL A 58 6.00 -10.45 7.69
N GLY A 59 4.88 -10.17 7.03
CA GLY A 59 3.58 -10.77 7.33
C GLY A 59 3.58 -12.29 7.21
N PHE A 60 4.11 -12.84 6.12
CA PHE A 60 4.23 -14.28 5.97
C PHE A 60 5.18 -14.91 6.99
N ILE A 61 6.32 -14.26 7.29
CA ILE A 61 7.22 -14.75 8.34
C ILE A 61 6.47 -14.83 9.70
N ARG A 62 5.62 -13.85 10.01
CA ARG A 62 4.79 -13.89 11.24
C ARG A 62 3.78 -15.03 11.26
N VAL A 63 3.14 -15.31 10.12
CA VAL A 63 2.16 -16.41 9.96
C VAL A 63 2.80 -17.77 10.21
N PHE A 64 4.00 -18.01 9.67
CA PHE A 64 4.64 -19.32 9.76
C PHE A 64 5.43 -19.55 11.06
N TYR A 65 6.02 -18.50 11.66
CA TYR A 65 7.03 -18.68 12.70
C TYR A 65 6.70 -18.08 14.09
N PHE A 66 5.66 -17.25 14.24
CA PHE A 66 5.51 -16.47 15.49
C PHE A 66 4.13 -16.49 16.15
N GLU A 67 3.08 -16.02 15.49
CA GLU A 67 1.93 -15.47 16.24
C GLU A 67 0.93 -16.49 16.79
N LYS A 68 0.42 -17.40 15.96
CA LYS A 68 -0.66 -18.36 16.32
C LYS A 68 -0.57 -19.71 15.62
N GLY A 69 0.54 -19.95 14.91
CA GLY A 69 0.71 -21.09 13.99
C GLY A 69 -0.06 -20.91 12.68
N SER A 70 0.46 -21.45 11.59
CA SER A 70 -0.11 -21.26 10.24
C SER A 70 -1.54 -21.77 10.10
N ALA A 71 -1.91 -22.84 10.81
CA ALA A 71 -3.25 -23.42 10.81
C ALA A 71 -4.34 -22.42 11.25
N TYR A 72 -4.06 -21.59 12.27
CA TYR A 72 -4.99 -20.55 12.72
C TYR A 72 -5.30 -19.55 11.60
N TYR A 73 -4.27 -19.11 10.87
CA TYR A 73 -4.44 -18.13 9.80
C TYR A 73 -5.18 -18.71 8.60
N PHE A 74 -4.85 -19.94 8.20
CA PHE A 74 -5.47 -20.56 7.04
C PHE A 74 -6.94 -20.95 7.23
N HIS A 75 -7.41 -21.07 8.47
CA HIS A 75 -8.84 -21.30 8.75
C HIS A 75 -9.61 -20.03 9.06
N ASN A 76 -8.95 -18.89 9.24
CA ASN A 76 -9.64 -17.64 9.53
C ASN A 76 -10.08 -16.92 8.24
N SER A 77 -11.40 -16.75 8.06
CA SER A 77 -11.97 -16.06 6.90
C SER A 77 -11.51 -14.60 6.77
N PHE A 78 -11.31 -13.89 7.89
CA PHE A 78 -10.81 -12.50 7.88
C PHE A 78 -9.32 -12.40 7.57
N PHE A 79 -8.53 -13.45 7.79
CA PHE A 79 -7.16 -13.52 7.27
C PHE A 79 -7.14 -13.55 5.74
N HIS A 80 -7.97 -14.40 5.13
CA HIS A 80 -8.09 -14.46 3.66
C HIS A 80 -8.66 -13.17 3.08
N ALA A 81 -9.65 -12.58 3.75
CA ALA A 81 -10.22 -11.30 3.33
C ALA A 81 -9.18 -10.17 3.37
N LYS A 82 -8.44 -9.99 4.47
CA LYS A 82 -7.41 -8.93 4.54
C LYS A 82 -6.30 -9.14 3.51
N LEU A 83 -5.90 -10.38 3.25
CA LEU A 83 -4.86 -10.69 2.26
C LEU A 83 -5.35 -10.39 0.85
N THR A 84 -6.58 -10.78 0.52
CA THR A 84 -7.24 -10.45 -0.76
C THR A 84 -7.34 -8.94 -0.95
N LEU A 85 -7.80 -8.21 0.08
CA LEU A 85 -7.89 -6.75 0.01
C LEU A 85 -6.51 -6.11 -0.20
N PHE A 86 -5.47 -6.62 0.47
CA PHE A 86 -4.10 -6.14 0.27
C PHE A 86 -3.60 -6.38 -1.16
N VAL A 87 -3.87 -7.54 -1.74
CA VAL A 87 -3.56 -7.83 -3.15
C VAL A 87 -4.33 -6.89 -4.08
N LEU A 88 -5.62 -6.65 -3.82
CA LEU A 88 -6.44 -5.72 -4.61
C LEU A 88 -5.87 -4.29 -4.56
N VAL A 89 -5.45 -3.81 -3.39
CA VAL A 89 -4.76 -2.51 -3.27
C VAL A 89 -3.52 -2.50 -4.16
N GLY A 90 -2.65 -3.51 -4.06
CA GLY A 90 -1.46 -3.61 -4.90
C GLY A 90 -1.77 -3.62 -6.41
N LEU A 91 -2.83 -4.33 -6.83
CA LEU A 91 -3.27 -4.36 -8.23
C LEU A 91 -3.79 -3.01 -8.72
N LEU A 92 -4.56 -2.28 -7.90
CA LEU A 92 -5.03 -0.94 -8.25
C LEU A 92 -3.87 0.04 -8.40
N SER A 93 -2.82 -0.10 -7.57
CA SER A 93 -1.66 0.79 -7.60
C SER A 93 -0.79 0.63 -8.85
N ILE A 94 -0.87 -0.51 -9.55
CA ILE A 94 -0.09 -0.75 -10.78
C ILE A 94 -0.35 0.36 -11.81
N TYR A 95 -1.60 0.81 -11.96
CA TYR A 95 -1.92 1.84 -12.95
C TYR A 95 -1.27 3.19 -12.62
N PRO A 96 -1.47 3.81 -11.43
CA PRO A 96 -0.74 5.00 -11.00
C PRO A 96 0.78 4.86 -11.12
N THR A 97 1.35 3.75 -10.63
CA THR A 97 2.80 3.47 -10.71
C THR A 97 3.33 3.57 -12.14
N ILE A 98 2.67 2.91 -13.10
CA ILE A 98 3.07 2.98 -14.51
C ILE A 98 3.03 4.42 -15.03
N ARG A 99 2.01 5.21 -14.65
CA ARG A 99 1.88 6.61 -15.08
C ARG A 99 2.97 7.48 -14.48
N PHE A 100 3.25 7.35 -13.18
CA PHE A 100 4.33 8.10 -12.53
C PHE A 100 5.70 7.75 -13.10
N ILE A 101 5.96 6.47 -13.42
CA ILE A 101 7.19 6.04 -14.10
C ILE A 101 7.31 6.68 -15.49
N LYS A 102 6.21 6.76 -16.25
CA LYS A 102 6.20 7.38 -17.59
C LYS A 102 6.53 8.86 -17.58
N TRP A 103 6.40 9.56 -16.45
CA TRP A 103 6.83 10.95 -16.32
C TRP A 103 8.35 11.12 -16.20
N ALA A 104 9.11 10.04 -15.97
CA ALA A 104 10.55 10.11 -15.72
C ALA A 104 11.36 10.85 -16.82
N PRO A 105 11.10 10.66 -18.13
CA PRO A 105 11.80 11.40 -19.18
C PRO A 105 11.58 12.91 -19.09
N ASP A 106 10.34 13.37 -18.89
CA ASP A 106 10.00 14.79 -18.81
C ASP A 106 10.56 15.44 -17.54
N VAL A 107 10.42 14.75 -16.41
CA VAL A 107 10.95 15.20 -15.11
C VAL A 107 12.48 15.33 -15.14
N LYS A 108 13.18 14.45 -15.86
CA LYS A 108 14.63 14.53 -16.09
C LYS A 108 15.02 15.72 -16.97
N GLN A 109 14.17 16.10 -17.92
CA GLN A 109 14.35 17.28 -18.79
C GLN A 109 13.87 18.58 -18.14
N GLY A 110 13.46 18.55 -16.86
CA GLY A 110 12.98 19.72 -16.13
C GLY A 110 11.57 20.17 -16.53
N ARG A 111 10.82 19.34 -17.29
CA ARG A 111 9.44 19.63 -17.66
C ARG A 111 8.47 19.00 -16.67
N ALA A 112 7.46 19.78 -16.28
CA ALA A 112 6.36 19.28 -15.48
C ALA A 112 5.44 18.39 -16.35
N PRO A 113 5.03 17.20 -15.89
CA PRO A 113 4.11 16.37 -16.63
C PRO A 113 2.71 16.99 -16.62
N THR A 114 2.02 16.92 -17.75
CA THR A 114 0.60 17.31 -17.85
C THR A 114 -0.27 16.05 -17.80
N VAL A 115 -1.28 16.04 -16.94
CA VAL A 115 -2.18 14.90 -16.77
C VAL A 115 -3.51 15.23 -17.42
N PRO A 116 -3.97 14.49 -18.44
CA PRO A 116 -5.29 14.68 -19.01
C PRO A 116 -6.38 14.53 -17.93
N THR A 117 -7.43 15.35 -17.98
CA THR A 117 -8.48 15.35 -16.95
C THR A 117 -9.13 13.98 -16.72
N SER A 118 -9.26 13.16 -17.79
CA SER A 118 -9.75 11.78 -17.69
C SER A 118 -8.82 10.89 -16.87
N GLU A 119 -7.53 10.99 -17.11
CA GLU A 119 -6.50 10.25 -16.37
C GLU A 119 -6.40 10.73 -14.92
N PHE A 120 -6.47 12.05 -14.69
CA PHE A 120 -6.51 12.61 -13.35
C PHE A 120 -7.67 12.05 -12.53
N ARG A 121 -8.90 12.06 -13.07
CA ARG A 121 -10.08 11.50 -12.38
C ARG A 121 -9.91 10.01 -12.09
N MET A 122 -9.35 9.25 -13.04
CA MET A 122 -9.12 7.82 -12.86
C MET A 122 -8.12 7.55 -11.72
N ILE A 123 -6.92 8.14 -11.77
CA ILE A 123 -5.90 7.97 -10.73
C ILE A 123 -6.43 8.43 -9.37
N ARG A 124 -7.12 9.58 -9.31
CA ARG A 124 -7.71 10.10 -8.06
C ARG A 124 -8.72 9.13 -7.46
N ASN A 125 -9.54 8.47 -8.28
CA ASN A 125 -10.51 7.50 -7.81
C ASN A 125 -9.85 6.19 -7.37
N LEU A 126 -8.78 5.75 -8.05
CA LEU A 126 -7.98 4.60 -7.62
C LEU A 126 -7.35 4.86 -6.24
N LEU A 127 -6.67 6.00 -6.07
CA LEU A 127 -6.06 6.37 -4.78
C LEU A 127 -7.11 6.46 -3.67
N ARG A 128 -8.32 6.98 -3.95
CA ARG A 128 -9.43 6.98 -2.99
C ARG A 128 -9.90 5.56 -2.64
N ALA A 129 -10.03 4.69 -3.64
CA ALA A 129 -10.44 3.30 -3.43
C ALA A 129 -9.40 2.55 -2.58
N GLU A 130 -8.11 2.74 -2.84
CA GLU A 130 -7.02 2.17 -2.03
C GLU A 130 -7.12 2.60 -0.57
N MET A 131 -7.36 3.89 -0.29
CA MET A 131 -7.54 4.36 1.09
C MET A 131 -8.72 3.67 1.80
N VAL A 132 -9.83 3.45 1.11
CA VAL A 132 -11.00 2.72 1.65
C VAL A 132 -10.65 1.24 1.89
N LEU A 133 -9.95 0.61 0.95
CA LEU A 133 -9.51 -0.77 1.09
C LEU A 133 -8.53 -0.95 2.26
N LEU A 134 -7.62 0.01 2.50
CA LEU A 134 -6.74 0.01 3.67
C LEU A 134 -7.52 0.00 4.99
N LEU A 135 -8.63 0.74 5.07
CA LEU A 135 -9.52 0.69 6.24
C LEU A 135 -10.19 -0.68 6.37
N GLY A 136 -10.60 -1.28 5.25
CA GLY A 136 -11.13 -2.65 5.22
C GLY A 136 -10.12 -3.69 5.72
N ILE A 137 -8.85 -3.55 5.32
CA ILE A 137 -7.73 -4.39 5.80
C ILE A 137 -7.56 -4.24 7.32
N ALA A 138 -7.58 -3.00 7.83
CA ALA A 138 -7.46 -2.73 9.26
C ALA A 138 -8.63 -3.33 10.07
N LEU A 139 -9.86 -3.22 9.55
CA LEU A 139 -11.04 -3.85 10.15
C LEU A 139 -10.89 -5.37 10.21
N CYS A 140 -10.52 -6.00 9.09
CA CYS A 140 -10.31 -7.45 9.03
C CYS A 140 -9.21 -7.90 10.00
N ALA A 141 -8.12 -7.14 10.12
CA ALA A 141 -7.05 -7.41 11.08
C ALA A 141 -7.55 -7.35 12.53
N SER A 142 -8.40 -6.37 12.87
CA SER A 142 -9.01 -6.22 14.19
C SER A 142 -9.95 -7.39 14.54
N LEU A 143 -10.82 -7.79 13.60
CA LEU A 143 -11.76 -8.91 13.77
C LEU A 143 -11.01 -10.24 13.93
N MET A 144 -10.03 -10.49 13.07
CA MET A 144 -9.16 -11.68 13.14
C MET A 144 -8.40 -11.72 14.48
N ALA A 145 -7.86 -10.60 14.96
CA ALA A 145 -7.12 -10.56 16.23
C ALA A 145 -7.97 -11.03 17.43
N ARG A 146 -9.29 -10.78 17.37
CA ARG A 146 -10.28 -11.19 18.38
C ARG A 146 -10.82 -12.61 18.17
N GLY A 147 -10.35 -13.34 17.16
CA GLY A 147 -10.77 -14.71 16.87
C GLY A 147 -12.09 -14.84 16.12
N ILE A 148 -12.62 -13.75 15.57
CA ILE A 148 -13.84 -13.79 14.76
C ILE A 148 -13.51 -14.41 13.39
N GLY A 149 -14.40 -15.25 12.86
CA GLY A 149 -14.27 -15.88 11.54
C GLY A 149 -13.36 -17.11 11.49
N MET A 150 -13.16 -17.77 12.63
CA MET A 150 -12.70 -19.16 12.70
C MET A 150 -13.87 -20.13 12.58
#